data_AF-A0A3D4C3K4-F1
#
_entry.id   AF-A0A3D4C3K4-F1
#
_cell.length_a   1.000
_cell.length_b   1.000
_cell.length_c   1.000
_cell.angle_alpha   90.00
_cell.angle_beta   90.00
_cell.angle_gamma   90.00
#
_symmetry.space_group_name_H-M   'P 1'
#
loop_
_entity.id
_entity.type
_entity.pdbx_description
1 polymer ?
#
loop_
_entity_poly.entity_id
_entity_poly.type
_entity_poly.pdbx_seq_one_letter_code
_entity_poly.pdbx_strand_id
1 'polypeptide(L)'
;MITNIDEFKKLVDAEEFFIFFNLPYDQKFVNVNRLHILKKFSQFMSQIDDTYPQISDQERLEKYCIALQQAYQVFIESTPHEQKLFKVFNDKPKNVVTLTEITSD
;
A
#
# COMPACT_ATOMS: atom_id res chain seq x y z
N MET A 1 -11.22 10.04 11.09
CA MET A 1 -10.01 10.88 11.26
C MET A 1 -9.84 11.65 9.97
N ILE A 2 -9.70 12.98 10.03
CA ILE A 2 -9.50 13.81 8.84
C ILE A 2 -8.02 13.73 8.49
N THR A 3 -7.67 12.82 7.61
CA THR A 3 -6.31 12.65 7.10
C THR A 3 -6.03 13.78 6.11
N ASN A 4 -5.11 14.69 6.44
CA ASN A 4 -4.80 15.85 5.61
C ASN A 4 -3.69 15.52 4.61
N ILE A 5 -3.98 15.65 3.31
CA ILE A 5 -3.01 15.32 2.25
C ILE A 5 -1.78 16.25 2.26
N ASP A 6 -1.94 17.48 2.76
CA ASP A 6 -0.83 18.42 2.92
C ASP A 6 0.20 17.91 3.92
N GLU A 7 -0.26 17.44 5.08
CA GLU A 7 0.60 16.84 6.10
C GLU A 7 1.29 15.59 5.56
N PHE A 8 0.56 14.74 4.84
CA PHE A 8 1.13 13.56 4.18
C PHE A 8 2.28 13.91 3.22
N LYS A 9 2.17 15.01 2.46
CA LYS A 9 3.21 15.44 1.50
C LYS A 9 4.47 15.99 2.18
N LYS A 10 4.37 16.43 3.44
CA LYS A 10 5.53 16.89 4.24
C LYS A 10 6.33 15.72 4.80
N LEU A 11 5.73 14.53 4.90
CA LEU A 11 6.41 13.35 5.41
C LEU A 11 7.48 12.88 4.43
N VAL A 12 8.64 12.54 4.96
CA VAL A 12 9.79 12.03 4.20
C VAL A 12 10.32 10.70 4.73
N ASP A 13 10.05 10.41 6.00
CA ASP A 13 10.49 9.20 6.67
C ASP A 13 9.44 8.10 6.64
N ALA A 14 9.89 6.86 6.48
CA ALA A 14 9.01 5.69 6.45
C ALA A 14 8.13 5.60 7.72
N GLU A 15 8.74 5.81 8.89
CA GLU A 15 8.07 5.76 10.20
C GLU A 15 6.93 6.77 10.31
N GLU A 16 7.16 8.00 9.85
CA GLU A 16 6.16 9.07 9.86
C GLU A 16 4.92 8.69 9.05
N PHE A 17 5.08 8.01 7.91
CA PHE A 17 3.95 7.51 7.13
C PHE A 17 3.13 6.47 7.92
N PHE A 18 3.78 5.54 8.62
CA PHE A 18 3.06 4.56 9.43
C PHE A 18 2.33 5.23 10.59
N ILE A 19 2.97 6.19 11.28
CA ILE A 19 2.35 6.96 12.37
C ILE A 19 1.16 7.76 11.85
N PHE A 20 1.31 8.42 10.70
CA PHE A 20 0.26 9.22 10.07
C PHE A 20 -0.99 8.40 9.72
N PHE A 21 -0.81 7.18 9.19
CA PHE A 21 -1.91 6.26 8.94
C PHE A 21 -2.34 5.45 10.17
N ASN A 22 -1.68 5.66 11.31
CA ASN A 22 -1.85 4.90 12.54
C ASN A 22 -1.76 3.38 12.32
N LEU A 23 -0.79 2.97 11.51
CA LEU A 23 -0.54 1.59 11.14
C LEU A 23 0.47 0.97 12.11
N PRO A 24 0.22 -0.25 12.60
CA PRO A 24 1.20 -1.00 13.37
C PRO A 24 2.38 -1.43 12.48
N TYR A 25 3.60 -1.11 12.92
CA TYR A 25 4.84 -1.48 12.23
C TYR A 25 5.93 -1.86 13.24
N ASP A 26 6.90 -2.66 12.82
CA ASP A 26 8.08 -2.94 13.62
C ASP A 26 9.18 -1.91 13.32
N GLN A 27 9.56 -1.12 14.34
CA GLN A 27 10.53 -0.04 14.17
C GLN A 27 11.90 -0.55 13.69
N LYS A 28 12.35 -1.73 14.13
CA LYS A 28 13.66 -2.27 13.73
C LYS A 28 13.61 -2.70 12.26
N PHE A 29 12.54 -3.39 11.87
CA PHE A 29 12.34 -3.79 10.49
C PHE A 29 12.22 -2.60 9.55
N VAL A 30 11.42 -1.59 9.91
CA VAL A 30 11.27 -0.37 9.12
C VAL A 30 12.59 0.39 9.08
N ASN A 31 13.35 0.53 10.18
CA ASN A 31 14.64 1.21 10.14
C ASN A 31 15.64 0.53 9.19
N VAL A 32 15.67 -0.80 9.14
CA VAL A 32 16.53 -1.55 8.21
C VAL A 32 16.04 -1.45 6.77
N ASN A 33 14.72 -1.52 6.53
CA ASN A 33 14.13 -1.60 5.20
C ASN A 33 13.53 -0.27 4.69
N ARG A 34 13.69 0.85 5.41
CA ARG A 34 13.00 2.13 5.13
C ARG A 34 13.17 2.59 3.69
N LEU A 35 14.38 2.52 3.15
CA LEU A 35 14.68 2.93 1.78
C LEU A 35 13.96 2.04 0.76
N HIS A 36 13.89 0.74 1.02
CA HIS A 36 13.21 -0.22 0.15
C HIS A 36 11.69 -0.07 0.22
N ILE A 37 11.14 0.11 1.43
CA ILE A 37 9.72 0.37 1.67
C ILE A 37 9.30 1.67 0.97
N LEU A 38 10.05 2.77 1.15
CA LEU A 38 9.76 4.06 0.50
C LEU A 38 9.85 3.96 -1.03
N LYS A 39 10.85 3.25 -1.56
CA LYS A 39 10.98 3.04 -3.01
C LYS A 39 9.79 2.26 -3.58
N LYS A 40 9.36 1.20 -2.89
CA LYS A 40 8.21 0.39 -3.31
C LYS A 40 6.90 1.17 -3.15
N PHE A 41 6.77 1.93 -2.07
CA PHE A 41 5.63 2.80 -1.82
C PHE A 41 5.48 3.86 -2.89
N SER A 42 6.56 4.55 -3.27
CA SER A 42 6.56 5.54 -4.36
C SER A 42 6.12 4.93 -5.69
N GLN A 43 6.53 3.70 -6.01
CA GLN A 43 6.08 2.99 -7.20
C GLN A 43 4.56 2.74 -7.18
N PHE A 44 4.02 2.32 -6.04
CA PHE A 44 2.57 2.14 -5.88
C PHE A 44 1.81 3.47 -5.93
N MET A 45 2.36 4.55 -5.37
CA MET A 45 1.75 5.88 -5.47
C MET A 45 1.63 6.31 -6.93
N SER A 46 2.68 6.15 -7.73
CA SER A 46 2.64 6.46 -9.17
C SER A 46 1.63 5.60 -9.92
N GLN A 47 1.53 4.30 -9.60
CA GLN A 47 0.50 3.42 -10.18
C GLN A 47 -0.92 3.84 -9.80
N ILE A 48 -1.14 4.25 -8.55
CA ILE A 48 -2.43 4.75 -8.08
C ILE A 48 -2.79 6.05 -8.80
N ASP A 49 -1.84 6.96 -8.97
CA ASP A 49 -2.02 8.22 -9.71
C ASP A 49 -2.48 7.96 -11.15
N ASP A 50 -1.79 7.04 -11.82
CA ASP A 50 -2.07 6.66 -13.20
C ASP A 50 -3.42 5.94 -13.34
N THR A 51 -3.73 5.03 -12.41
CA THR A 51 -4.98 4.26 -12.43
C THR A 51 -6.19 5.09 -12.00
N TYR A 52 -6.00 6.04 -11.08
CA TYR A 52 -7.05 6.81 -10.43
C TYR A 52 -6.76 8.33 -10.44
N PRO A 53 -6.69 8.97 -11.61
CA PRO A 53 -6.30 10.38 -11.72
C PRO A 53 -7.37 11.38 -11.21
N GLN A 54 -8.64 10.95 -11.12
CA GLN A 54 -9.77 11.81 -10.72
C GLN A 54 -10.44 11.40 -9.40
N ILE A 55 -9.65 10.93 -8.43
CA ILE A 55 -10.18 10.65 -7.08
C ILE A 55 -10.01 11.84 -6.16
N SER A 56 -10.91 11.96 -5.16
CA SER A 56 -10.79 12.95 -4.10
C SER A 56 -9.56 12.68 -3.23
N ASP A 57 -9.04 13.71 -2.57
CA ASP A 57 -7.86 13.59 -1.69
C ASP A 57 -8.03 12.53 -0.61
N GLN A 58 -9.24 12.38 -0.07
CA GLN A 58 -9.57 11.34 0.91
C GLN A 58 -9.39 9.93 0.32
N GLU A 59 -9.99 9.65 -0.84
CA GLU A 59 -9.85 8.37 -1.56
C GLU A 59 -8.38 8.11 -1.93
N ARG A 60 -7.62 9.16 -2.28
CA ARG A 60 -6.20 9.06 -2.60
C ARG A 60 -5.40 8.62 -1.37
N LEU A 61 -5.67 9.20 -0.20
CA LEU A 61 -5.04 8.83 1.06
C LEU A 61 -5.41 7.41 1.49
N GLU A 62 -6.65 6.98 1.30
CA GLU A 62 -7.05 5.59 1.54
C GLU A 62 -6.25 4.62 0.67
N LYS A 63 -6.07 4.94 -0.62
CA LYS A 63 -5.23 4.12 -1.51
C LYS A 63 -3.76 4.15 -1.13
N TYR A 64 -3.21 5.30 -0.73
CA TYR A 64 -1.84 5.40 -0.26
C TYR A 64 -1.62 4.60 1.04
N CYS A 65 -2.58 4.61 1.96
CA CYS A 65 -2.55 3.75 3.15
C CYS A 65 -2.44 2.26 2.79
N ILE A 66 -3.23 1.81 1.82
CA ILE A 66 -3.19 0.42 1.32
C ILE A 66 -1.84 0.13 0.64
N ALA A 67 -1.34 1.06 -0.19
CA ALA A 67 -0.06 0.91 -0.86
C ALA A 67 1.12 0.79 0.11
N LEU A 68 1.12 1.56 1.21
CA LEU A 68 2.15 1.48 2.24
C LEU A 68 2.14 0.12 2.93
N GLN A 69 0.95 -0.38 3.28
CA GLN A 69 0.80 -1.72 3.86
C GLN A 69 1.25 -2.81 2.90
N GLN A 70 0.88 -2.74 1.62
CA GLN A 70 1.32 -3.70 0.62
C GLN A 70 2.84 -3.68 0.43
N ALA A 71 3.44 -2.49 0.35
CA ALA A 71 4.89 -2.35 0.28
C ALA A 71 5.55 -3.05 1.48
N TYR A 72 5.08 -2.76 2.69
CA TYR A 72 5.58 -3.36 3.92
C TYR A 72 5.41 -4.89 3.94
N GLN A 73 4.22 -5.39 3.57
CA GLN A 73 3.91 -6.83 3.55
C GLN A 73 4.81 -7.60 2.57
N VAL A 74 5.08 -7.04 1.39
CA VAL A 74 5.97 -7.67 0.39
C VAL A 74 7.36 -7.93 0.97
N PHE A 75 7.88 -7.04 1.83
CA PHE A 75 9.17 -7.26 2.48
C PHE A 75 9.08 -8.27 3.63
N ILE A 76 7.98 -8.27 4.40
CA ILE A 76 7.75 -9.27 5.45
C ILE A 76 7.62 -10.67 4.86
N GLU A 77 6.82 -10.86 3.83
CA GLU A 77 6.65 -12.19 3.19
C GLU A 77 7.94 -12.68 2.51
N SER A 78 8.78 -11.76 2.05
CA SER A 78 10.11 -12.08 1.52
C SER A 78 11.14 -12.41 2.60
N THR A 79 10.83 -12.18 3.89
CA THR A 79 11.68 -12.57 5.01
C THR A 79 11.07 -13.79 5.73
N PRO A 80 11.78 -14.94 5.83
CA PRO A 80 11.20 -16.18 6.36
C PRO A 80 10.90 -16.17 7.88
N HIS A 81 10.97 -15.03 8.56
CA HIS A 81 11.01 -14.99 10.02
C HIS A 81 9.70 -14.64 10.74
N GLU A 82 8.76 -13.86 10.20
CA GLU A 82 7.59 -13.45 11.00
C GLU A 82 6.29 -13.30 10.18
N GLN A 83 5.76 -14.43 9.71
CA GLN A 83 4.42 -14.49 9.11
C GLN A 83 3.32 -14.45 10.19
N LYS A 84 3.08 -13.29 10.81
CA LYS A 84 1.92 -13.07 11.70
C LYS A 84 1.33 -11.66 11.66
N LEU A 85 1.76 -10.81 10.74
CA LEU A 85 1.24 -9.46 10.60
C LEU A 85 0.34 -9.36 9.37
N PHE A 86 -0.98 -9.36 9.64
CA PHE A 86 -2.05 -8.83 8.79
C PHE A 86 -2.62 -9.69 7.66
N LYS A 87 -3.58 -10.54 8.05
CA LYS A 87 -4.69 -11.06 7.22
C LYS A 87 -5.69 -9.97 6.75
N VAL A 88 -5.30 -8.70 6.76
CA VAL A 88 -6.23 -7.58 6.86
C VAL A 88 -6.19 -6.77 5.56
N PHE A 89 -7.27 -6.95 4.78
CA PHE A 89 -7.64 -6.28 3.53
C PHE A 89 -7.07 -6.81 2.21
N ASN A 90 -7.41 -8.05 1.87
CA ASN A 90 -7.75 -8.40 0.49
C ASN A 90 -9.24 -8.74 0.40
N ASP A 91 -10.10 -7.74 0.53
CA ASP A 91 -11.48 -7.84 0.06
C ASP A 91 -11.76 -6.69 -0.92
N LYS A 92 -11.24 -6.84 -2.14
CA LYS A 92 -11.92 -6.46 -3.40
C LYS A 92 -11.40 -7.38 -4.51
N PRO A 93 -12.06 -8.51 -4.81
CA PRO A 93 -11.90 -9.13 -6.12
C PRO A 93 -12.52 -8.19 -7.16
N LYS A 94 -11.73 -7.30 -7.75
CA LYS A 94 -12.16 -6.61 -8.97
C LYS A 94 -11.91 -7.54 -10.14
N ASN A 95 -13.02 -8.04 -10.67
CA ASN A 95 -13.19 -8.53 -12.02
C ASN A 95 -12.55 -9.89 -12.32
N VAL A 96 -13.30 -10.97 -12.03
CA VAL A 96 -13.23 -12.15 -12.89
C VAL A 96 -13.63 -11.70 -14.30
N VAL A 97 -12.63 -11.51 -15.15
CA VAL A 97 -12.86 -11.54 -16.59
C VAL A 97 -13.27 -12.98 -16.86
N THR A 98 -14.57 -13.23 -17.05
CA THR A 98 -15.00 -14.41 -17.77
C THR A 98 -14.44 -14.23 -19.17
N LEU A 99 -13.30 -14.88 -19.43
CA LEU A 99 -12.72 -14.98 -20.75
C LEU A 99 -13.84 -15.39 -21.69
N THR A 100 -14.08 -14.48 -22.63
CA THR A 100 -14.94 -14.62 -23.79
C THR A 100 -14.78 -15.99 -24.43
N GLU A 101 -15.92 -16.51 -24.87
CA GLU A 101 -16.13 -17.62 -25.79
C GLU A 101 -14.90 -17.98 -26.64
N ILE A 102 -14.45 -19.24 -26.50
CA ILE A 102 -13.63 -19.93 -27.51
C ILE A 102 -14.25 -21.32 -27.73
N THR A 103 -15.20 -21.35 -28.67
CA THR A 103 -15.29 -22.26 -29.83
C THR A 103 -15.26 -23.80 -29.68
N SER A 104 -16.28 -24.42 -30.31
CA SER A 104 -16.36 -25.78 -30.93
C SER A 104 -16.50 -26.97 -29.97
N ASP A 105 -17.39 -27.95 -30.18
CA ASP A 105 -17.95 -28.58 -31.40
C ASP A 105 -19.43 -28.94 -31.19
#